data_AF-A0A6P4AUI0-F1
#
_entry.id   AF-A0A6P4AUI0-F1
#
_cell.length_a   1.000
_cell.length_b   1.000
_cell.length_c   1.000
_cell.angle_alpha   90.00
_cell.angle_beta   90.00
_cell.angle_gamma   90.00
#
_symmetry.space_group_name_H-M   'P 1'
#
loop_
_entity.id
_entity.type
_entity.pdbx_description
1 polymer ?
#
loop_
_entity_poly.entity_id
_entity_poly.type
_entity_poly.pdbx_seq_one_letter_code
_entity_poly.pdbx_strand_id
1 'polypeptide(L)'
;MEKIFNFMECTDARKVTCAVYMLKQGASHWWEMTSRAWDVERNPITWTWRDNKIAEFIELKQGKMTLAQYERKFDELSRYAPHLVDTDERKAQKFEKGLRDGLRRPILVLRLQTYGDVLQRAQILENDDEMSMKAEFKERGRSP
;
A
#
# COMPACT_ATOMS: atom_id res chain seq x y z
N MET A 1 29.78 -12.80 -22.55
CA MET A 1 29.77 -13.15 -21.12
C MET A 1 28.80 -14.30 -20.86
N GLU A 2 27.51 -14.14 -21.17
CA GLU A 2 26.49 -15.17 -20.87
C GLU A 2 26.73 -16.53 -21.56
N LYS A 3 27.18 -16.54 -22.81
CA LYS A 3 27.57 -17.78 -23.52
C LYS A 3 28.68 -18.57 -22.81
N ILE A 4 29.62 -17.87 -22.16
CA ILE A 4 30.74 -18.48 -21.44
C ILE A 4 30.28 -19.02 -20.08
N PHE A 5 29.39 -18.30 -19.39
CA PHE A 5 28.80 -18.76 -18.13
C PHE A 5 27.89 -19.98 -18.32
N ASN A 6 27.16 -20.04 -19.44
CA ASN A 6 26.35 -21.20 -19.78
C ASN A 6 27.23 -22.40 -20.16
N PHE A 7 28.34 -22.17 -20.88
CA PHE A 7 29.32 -23.21 -21.17
C PHE A 7 30.01 -23.78 -19.91
N MET A 8 30.27 -22.92 -18.91
CA MET A 8 30.88 -23.34 -17.63
C MET A 8 29.87 -23.80 -16.58
N GLU A 9 28.57 -23.96 -16.93
CA GLU A 9 27.50 -24.32 -15.99
C GLU A 9 27.51 -23.49 -14.68
N CYS A 10 27.82 -22.19 -14.80
CA CYS A 10 27.95 -21.34 -13.62
C CYS A 10 26.59 -21.13 -12.94
N THR A 11 26.56 -21.25 -11.61
CA THR A 11 25.40 -20.85 -10.80
C THR A 11 25.23 -19.33 -10.85
N ASP A 12 24.00 -18.86 -10.66
CA ASP A 12 23.71 -17.43 -10.72
C ASP A 12 24.51 -16.62 -9.69
N ALA A 13 24.78 -17.20 -8.51
CA ALA A 13 25.68 -16.60 -7.52
C ALA A 13 27.10 -16.36 -8.07
N ARG A 14 27.68 -17.32 -8.80
CA ARG A 14 29.02 -17.16 -9.41
C ARG A 14 29.01 -16.17 -10.56
N LYS A 15 27.93 -16.11 -11.34
CA LYS A 15 27.76 -15.11 -12.41
C LYS A 15 27.75 -13.69 -11.82
N VAL A 16 27.04 -13.48 -10.70
CA VAL A 16 27.00 -12.20 -9.99
C VAL A 16 28.40 -11.83 -9.50
N THR A 17 29.12 -12.73 -8.83
CA THR A 17 30.50 -12.46 -8.36
C THR A 17 31.43 -12.05 -9.50
N CYS A 18 31.39 -12.75 -10.64
CA CYS A 18 32.17 -12.38 -11.81
C CYS A 18 31.74 -11.04 -12.41
N ALA A 19 30.45 -10.76 -12.48
CA ALA A 19 29.94 -9.48 -12.98
C ALA A 19 30.39 -8.31 -12.10
N VAL A 20 30.34 -8.46 -10.77
CA VAL A 20 30.81 -7.47 -9.79
C VAL A 20 32.31 -7.22 -9.94
N TYR A 21 33.11 -8.28 -10.09
CA TYR A 21 34.56 -8.16 -10.31
C TYR A 21 34.91 -7.40 -11.61
N MET A 22 34.06 -7.50 -12.64
CA MET A 22 34.27 -6.85 -13.93
C MET A 22 33.81 -5.38 -13.96
N LEU A 23 33.17 -4.87 -12.89
CA LEU A 23 32.75 -3.47 -12.80
C LEU A 23 33.97 -2.55 -12.76
N LYS A 24 33.94 -1.49 -13.57
CA LYS A 24 34.99 -0.46 -13.58
C LYS A 24 34.63 0.69 -12.64
N GLN A 25 35.60 1.15 -11.85
CA GLN A 25 35.60 2.36 -11.01
C GLN A 25 34.21 2.89 -10.60
N GLY A 26 33.62 3.83 -11.34
CA GLY A 26 32.34 4.46 -11.00
C GLY A 26 31.18 3.48 -10.89
N ALA A 27 31.13 2.45 -11.74
CA ALA A 27 30.13 1.39 -11.66
C ALA A 27 30.38 0.46 -10.45
N SER A 28 31.65 0.23 -10.08
CA SER A 28 32.00 -0.52 -8.88
C SER A 28 31.62 0.25 -7.61
N HIS A 29 31.86 1.57 -7.57
CA HIS A 29 31.50 2.42 -6.44
C HIS A 29 29.98 2.54 -6.28
N TRP A 30 29.25 2.71 -7.38
CA TRP A 30 27.78 2.70 -7.37
C TRP A 30 27.22 1.36 -6.90
N TRP A 31 27.72 0.24 -7.43
CA TRP A 31 27.32 -1.10 -6.99
C TRP A 31 27.61 -1.34 -5.51
N GLU A 32 28.78 -0.94 -5.02
CA GLU A 32 29.13 -1.08 -3.60
C GLU A 32 28.21 -0.26 -2.69
N MET A 33 27.88 0.97 -3.07
CA MET A 33 26.95 1.83 -2.33
C MET A 33 25.52 1.27 -2.35
N THR A 34 25.02 0.86 -3.51
CA THR A 34 23.66 0.31 -3.66
C THR A 34 23.52 -1.07 -3.03
N SER A 35 24.52 -1.95 -3.19
CA SER A 35 24.55 -3.26 -2.52
C SER A 35 24.58 -3.09 -1.01
N ARG A 36 25.37 -2.17 -0.45
CA ARG A 36 25.34 -1.91 1.01
C ARG A 36 23.98 -1.39 1.48
N ALA A 37 23.29 -0.61 0.66
CA ALA A 37 21.96 -0.11 0.98
C ALA A 37 20.89 -1.21 0.96
N TRP A 38 21.06 -2.26 0.15
CA TRP A 38 20.12 -3.38 -0.03
C TRP A 38 20.57 -4.70 0.60
N ASP A 39 21.77 -4.74 1.17
CA ASP A 39 22.29 -5.88 1.93
C ASP A 39 21.45 -6.04 3.19
N VAL A 40 20.58 -7.04 3.15
CA VAL A 40 19.58 -7.35 4.17
C VAL A 40 20.24 -7.64 5.53
N GLU A 41 21.46 -8.17 5.54
CA GLU A 41 22.22 -8.44 6.77
C GLU A 41 22.87 -7.17 7.33
N ARG A 42 23.22 -6.19 6.47
CA ARG A 42 23.93 -4.96 6.88
C ARG A 42 23.04 -3.73 7.05
N ASN A 43 21.83 -3.71 6.51
CA ASN A 43 20.94 -2.55 6.60
C ASN A 43 19.54 -2.89 7.16
N PRO A 44 19.46 -3.35 8.44
CA PRO A 44 18.20 -3.70 9.10
C PRO A 44 17.19 -2.53 9.13
N ILE A 45 17.64 -1.29 8.98
CA ILE A 45 16.80 -0.08 8.96
C ILE A 45 15.87 -0.06 7.73
N THR A 46 16.33 -0.54 6.57
CA THR A 46 15.52 -0.51 5.34
C THR A 46 14.45 -1.59 5.30
N TRP A 47 14.76 -2.80 5.79
CA TRP A 47 13.78 -3.87 5.93
C TRP A 47 12.75 -3.55 7.02
N THR A 48 13.20 -3.07 8.19
CA THR A 48 12.29 -2.61 9.24
C THR A 48 11.38 -1.48 8.76
N TRP A 49 11.87 -0.54 7.95
CA TRP A 49 11.02 0.51 7.39
C TRP A 49 9.94 -0.05 6.45
N ARG A 50 10.29 -0.97 5.54
CA ARG A 50 9.32 -1.58 4.62
C ARG A 50 8.31 -2.43 5.38
N ASP A 51 8.77 -3.24 6.35
CA ASP A 51 7.92 -4.04 7.21
C ASP A 51 6.97 -3.17 8.04
N ASN A 52 7.46 -2.03 8.56
CA ASN A 52 6.63 -1.06 9.25
C ASN A 52 5.54 -0.50 8.33
N LYS A 53 5.85 -0.24 7.06
CA LYS A 53 4.83 0.21 6.09
C LYS A 53 3.80 -0.87 5.77
N ILE A 54 4.23 -2.14 5.69
CA ILE A 54 3.32 -3.28 5.51
C ILE A 54 2.42 -3.44 6.75
N ALA A 55 2.97 -3.35 7.96
CA ALA A 55 2.21 -3.38 9.21
C ALA A 55 1.22 -2.21 9.28
N GLU A 56 1.65 -1.00 8.93
CA GLU A 56 0.80 0.19 8.86
C GLU A 56 -0.38 -0.03 7.89
N PHE A 57 -0.16 -0.71 6.76
CA PHE A 57 -1.22 -1.04 5.82
C PHE A 57 -2.19 -2.11 6.38
N ILE A 58 -1.66 -3.12 7.07
CA ILE A 58 -2.47 -4.18 7.69
C ILE A 58 -3.41 -3.58 8.74
N GLU A 59 -2.93 -2.63 9.53
CA GLU A 59 -3.68 -1.99 10.61
C GLU A 59 -4.46 -0.74 10.18
N LEU A 60 -4.33 -0.32 8.91
CA LEU A 60 -4.97 0.88 8.39
C LEU A 60 -6.48 0.87 8.59
N LYS A 61 -6.98 1.86 9.34
CA LYS A 61 -8.40 2.14 9.57
C LYS A 61 -8.69 3.62 9.29
N GLN A 62 -9.88 3.91 8.79
CA GLN A 62 -10.34 5.28 8.50
C GLN A 62 -10.36 6.14 9.77
N GLY A 63 -10.89 5.60 10.88
CA GLY A 63 -10.95 6.33 12.15
C GLY A 63 -11.71 7.67 12.00
N LYS A 64 -11.00 8.78 12.26
CA LYS A 64 -11.53 10.16 12.13
C LYS A 64 -11.20 10.82 10.79
N MET A 65 -10.50 10.13 9.89
CA MET A 65 -10.16 10.65 8.57
C MET A 65 -11.41 10.76 7.70
N THR A 66 -11.44 11.73 6.80
CA THR A 66 -12.40 11.72 5.70
C THR A 66 -12.12 10.54 4.78
N LEU A 67 -13.11 10.10 4.00
CA LEU A 67 -12.92 9.01 3.03
C LEU A 67 -11.78 9.32 2.07
N ALA A 68 -11.70 10.57 1.57
CA ALA A 68 -10.66 11.00 0.65
C ALA A 68 -9.24 11.02 1.26
N GLN A 69 -9.11 11.19 2.58
CA GLN A 69 -7.82 11.06 3.28
C GLN A 69 -7.45 9.59 3.46
N TYR A 70 -8.43 8.78 3.85
CA TYR A 70 -8.26 7.34 4.01
C TYR A 70 -7.87 6.66 2.69
N GLU A 71 -8.56 6.99 1.59
CA GLU A 71 -8.28 6.49 0.24
C GLU A 71 -6.84 6.81 -0.19
N ARG A 72 -6.42 8.07 -0.05
CA ARG A 72 -5.03 8.47 -0.37
C ARG A 72 -4.01 7.65 0.41
N LYS A 73 -4.25 7.46 1.71
CA LYS A 73 -3.36 6.67 2.56
C LYS A 73 -3.37 5.19 2.19
N PHE A 74 -4.53 4.66 1.82
CA PHE A 74 -4.70 3.29 1.34
C PHE A 74 -3.89 3.06 0.05
N ASP A 75 -4.04 3.93 -0.94
CA ASP A 75 -3.31 3.82 -2.21
C ASP A 75 -1.80 3.99 -2.03
N GLU A 76 -1.36 4.88 -1.14
CA GLU A 76 0.06 5.01 -0.79
C GLU A 76 0.62 3.72 -0.19
N LEU A 77 -0.05 3.19 0.84
CA LEU A 77 0.42 2.03 1.60
C LEU A 77 0.30 0.71 0.82
N SER A 78 -0.68 0.62 -0.08
CA SER A 78 -0.89 -0.56 -0.94
C SER A 78 0.34 -0.90 -1.80
N ARG A 79 1.16 0.10 -2.16
CA ARG A 79 2.38 -0.07 -2.94
C ARG A 79 3.44 -0.92 -2.24
N TYR A 80 3.40 -0.96 -0.91
CA TYR A 80 4.34 -1.76 -0.10
C TYR A 80 3.89 -3.20 0.07
N ALA A 81 2.58 -3.47 -0.05
CA ALA A 81 1.97 -4.78 0.14
C ALA A 81 1.04 -5.16 -1.04
N PRO A 82 1.54 -5.22 -2.29
CA PRO A 82 0.70 -5.51 -3.45
C PRO A 82 0.02 -6.88 -3.37
N HIS A 83 0.63 -7.85 -2.69
CA HIS A 83 0.07 -9.19 -2.46
C HIS A 83 -1.20 -9.21 -1.59
N LEU A 84 -1.50 -8.13 -0.85
CA LEU A 84 -2.73 -8.00 -0.06
C LEU A 84 -3.90 -7.41 -0.86
N VAL A 85 -3.63 -6.88 -2.06
CA VAL A 85 -4.58 -6.18 -2.93
C VAL A 85 -4.37 -6.54 -4.40
N ASP A 86 -3.84 -7.75 -4.65
CA ASP A 86 -3.46 -8.25 -5.97
C ASP A 86 -4.68 -8.55 -6.85
N THR A 87 -5.84 -8.76 -6.24
CA THR A 87 -7.13 -8.83 -6.93
C THR A 87 -8.02 -7.69 -6.51
N ASP A 88 -8.92 -7.27 -7.40
CA ASP A 88 -9.87 -6.20 -7.12
C ASP A 88 -10.79 -6.55 -5.93
N GLU A 89 -11.17 -7.83 -5.81
CA GLU A 89 -11.94 -8.34 -4.67
C GLU A 89 -11.17 -8.23 -3.35
N ARG A 90 -9.87 -8.60 -3.33
CA ARG A 90 -9.04 -8.44 -2.13
C ARG A 90 -8.85 -6.97 -1.78
N LYS A 91 -8.66 -6.11 -2.79
CA LYS A 91 -8.60 -4.65 -2.61
C LYS A 91 -9.89 -4.12 -2.00
N ALA A 92 -11.05 -4.50 -2.55
CA ALA A 92 -12.37 -4.13 -2.07
C ALA A 92 -12.59 -4.55 -0.60
N GLN A 93 -12.36 -5.83 -0.29
CA GLN A 93 -12.53 -6.36 1.06
C GLN A 93 -11.59 -5.69 2.07
N LYS A 94 -10.34 -5.43 1.68
CA LYS A 94 -9.35 -4.78 2.54
C LYS A 94 -9.74 -3.33 2.82
N PHE A 95 -10.21 -2.60 1.80
CA PHE A 95 -10.71 -1.23 1.95
C PHE A 95 -11.96 -1.19 2.82
N GLU A 96 -12.97 -2.03 2.53
CA GLU A 96 -14.21 -2.13 3.30
C GLU A 96 -13.95 -2.39 4.80
N LYS A 97 -13.06 -3.34 5.12
CA LYS A 97 -12.71 -3.68 6.50
C LYS A 97 -12.07 -2.52 7.27
N GLY A 98 -11.41 -1.60 6.59
CA GLY A 98 -10.79 -0.43 7.20
C GLY A 98 -11.73 0.78 7.32
N LEU A 99 -12.89 0.77 6.67
CA LEU A 99 -13.87 1.86 6.78
C LEU A 99 -14.41 2.00 8.20
N ARG A 100 -14.79 3.23 8.57
CA ARG A 100 -15.49 3.50 9.83
C ARG A 100 -16.86 2.83 9.82
N ASP A 101 -17.33 2.44 11.00
CA ASP A 101 -18.56 1.64 11.17
C ASP A 101 -19.81 2.24 10.51
N GLY A 102 -19.93 3.57 10.48
CA GLY A 102 -21.04 4.27 9.83
C GLY A 102 -21.12 4.02 8.31
N LEU A 103 -19.97 3.88 7.64
CA LEU A 103 -19.90 3.60 6.19
C LEU A 103 -19.83 2.08 5.93
N ARG A 104 -19.09 1.36 6.77
CA ARG A 104 -18.85 -0.08 6.62
C ARG A 104 -20.13 -0.91 6.72
N ARG A 105 -21.00 -0.63 7.69
CA ARG A 105 -22.20 -1.45 7.94
C ARG A 105 -23.17 -1.44 6.74
N PRO A 106 -23.54 -0.28 6.16
CA PRO A 106 -24.36 -0.26 4.95
C PRO A 106 -23.72 -0.96 3.75
N ILE A 107 -22.39 -0.84 3.58
CA ILE A 107 -21.67 -1.45 2.46
C ILE A 107 -21.60 -2.98 2.60
N LEU A 108 -21.31 -3.49 3.80
CA LEU A 108 -21.21 -4.93 4.07
C LEU A 108 -22.49 -5.69 3.67
N VAL A 109 -23.66 -5.07 3.85
CA VAL A 109 -24.95 -5.66 3.46
C VAL A 109 -25.09 -5.84 1.95
N LEU A 110 -24.46 -4.96 1.16
CA LEU A 110 -24.53 -4.98 -0.30
C LEU A 110 -23.62 -6.04 -0.94
N ARG A 111 -22.67 -6.61 -0.17
CA ARG A 111 -21.73 -7.64 -0.63
C ARG A 111 -21.01 -7.28 -1.94
N LEU A 112 -20.63 -6.01 -2.07
CA LEU A 112 -19.92 -5.50 -3.24
C LEU A 112 -18.56 -6.21 -3.38
N GLN A 113 -18.20 -6.56 -4.61
CA GLN A 113 -16.98 -7.34 -4.90
C GLN A 113 -15.88 -6.50 -5.54
N THR A 114 -16.19 -5.30 -6.04
CA THR A 114 -15.21 -4.46 -6.73
C THR A 114 -14.80 -3.27 -5.87
N TYR A 115 -13.55 -2.83 -6.02
CA TYR A 115 -13.04 -1.68 -5.27
C TYR A 115 -13.80 -0.40 -5.65
N GLY A 116 -14.12 -0.24 -6.94
CA GLY A 116 -14.87 0.90 -7.46
C GLY A 116 -16.27 1.01 -6.85
N ASP A 117 -17.01 -0.09 -6.76
CA ASP A 117 -18.37 -0.08 -6.20
C ASP A 117 -18.35 0.28 -4.70
N VAL A 118 -17.40 -0.29 -3.94
CA VAL A 118 -17.23 0.00 -2.52
C VAL A 118 -16.90 1.48 -2.30
N LEU A 119 -15.96 2.03 -3.07
CA LEU A 119 -15.56 3.43 -2.98
C LEU A 119 -16.70 4.37 -3.34
N GLN A 120 -17.40 4.12 -4.45
CA GLN A 120 -18.55 4.92 -4.87
C GLN A 120 -19.64 4.92 -3.80
N ARG A 121 -19.95 3.75 -3.23
CA ARG A 121 -20.97 3.65 -2.18
C ARG A 121 -20.55 4.37 -0.90
N ALA A 122 -19.28 4.26 -0.51
CA ALA A 122 -18.74 4.97 0.65
C ALA A 122 -18.83 6.49 0.46
N GLN A 123 -18.55 7.00 -0.74
CA GLN A 123 -18.62 8.43 -1.04
C GLN A 123 -20.04 8.98 -0.94
N ILE A 124 -21.03 8.24 -1.43
CA ILE A 124 -22.45 8.62 -1.32
C ILE A 124 -22.84 8.75 0.16
N LEU A 125 -22.50 7.73 0.97
CA LEU A 125 -22.83 7.71 2.39
C LEU A 125 -22.13 8.83 3.18
N GLU A 126 -20.87 9.13 2.88
CA GLU A 126 -20.17 10.22 3.57
C GLU A 126 -20.79 11.59 3.24
N ASN A 127 -21.19 11.82 2.00
CA ASN A 127 -21.86 13.05 1.59
C ASN A 127 -23.25 13.19 2.26
N ASP A 128 -24.00 12.09 2.37
CA ASP A 128 -25.31 12.07 3.03
C ASP A 128 -25.19 12.36 4.54
N ASP A 129 -24.19 11.79 5.21
CA ASP A 129 -23.85 12.09 6.61
C ASP A 129 -23.56 13.59 6.78
N GLU A 130 -22.74 14.18 5.90
CA GLU A 130 -22.39 15.60 5.94
C GLU A 130 -23.58 16.53 5.72
N MET A 131 -24.46 16.18 4.78
CA MET A 131 -25.68 16.95 4.52
C MET A 131 -26.63 16.90 5.72
N SER A 132 -26.79 15.72 6.33
CA SER A 132 -27.65 15.53 7.50
C SER A 132 -27.16 16.35 8.70
N MET A 133 -25.85 16.33 8.99
CA MET A 133 -25.27 17.15 10.04
C MET A 133 -25.51 18.66 9.81
N LYS A 134 -25.30 19.14 8.57
CA LYS A 134 -25.54 20.56 8.24
C LYS A 134 -27.01 20.97 8.43
N ALA A 135 -27.95 20.09 8.10
CA ALA A 135 -29.38 20.33 8.29
C ALA A 135 -29.73 20.44 9.79
N GLU A 136 -29.24 19.54 10.63
CA GLU A 136 -29.49 19.57 12.08
C GLU A 136 -28.93 20.83 12.77
N PHE A 137 -27.73 21.27 12.37
CA PHE A 137 -27.15 22.53 12.89
C PHE A 137 -27.99 23.75 12.50
N LYS A 138 -28.55 23.78 11.29
CA LYS A 138 -29.41 24.86 10.83
C LYS A 138 -30.73 24.90 11.59
N GLU A 139 -31.33 23.76 11.89
CA GLU A 139 -32.56 23.67 12.68
C GLU A 139 -32.34 24.06 14.15
N ARG A 140 -31.23 23.62 14.76
CA ARG A 140 -30.87 24.03 16.14
C ARG A 140 -30.55 25.52 16.29
N GLY A 141 -29.94 26.13 15.28
CA GLY A 141 -29.71 27.58 15.26
C GLY A 141 -30.96 28.42 14.98
N ARG A 142 -32.10 27.77 14.68
CA ARG A 142 -33.38 28.41 14.34
C ARG A 142 -34.43 28.28 15.44
N SER A 143 -34.15 27.54 16.50
CA SER A 143 -35.00 27.48 17.70
C SER A 143 -34.92 28.83 18.45
N PRO A 144 -36.06 29.52 18.70
CA PRO A 144 -36.13 30.79 19.42
C PRO A 144 -35.65 30.74 20.88
#